data_AF-A0AAD4AGS2-F1
#
_entry.id   AF-A0AAD4AGS2-F1
#
_cell.length_a   1.000
_cell.length_b   1.000
_cell.length_c   1.000
_cell.angle_alpha   90.00
_cell.angle_beta   90.00
_cell.angle_gamma   90.00
#
_symmetry.space_group_name_H-M   'P 1'
#
loop_
_entity.id
_entity.type
_entity.pdbx_description
1 polymer ?
#
loop_
_entity_poly.entity_id
_entity_poly.type
_entity_poly.pdbx_seq_one_letter_code
_entity_poly.pdbx_strand_id
1 'polypeptide(L)'
;MKTDHPSIAAVDLGSNSFHLLVARHVDGRFQVLHKEKQRVYLAAGLDEDFNLSQEAIARALHALQQFATTLESFPHSHVQVVATYTLRNSKNIQDFLRLAQRNFPFKINVISGQEEARLIYQGVANYMHSDHNRLIIDIGGGSTELIIGQHFEHKHLASRNMGCVTISKQFFPDGQLNEQRFNNAQTKAEQDLEPITANYLNEGWKTCLGTSGTIKTLVAINQAYFDQCALTLSSLEKIKAYILAQGHIDKLDIKGLPEERHANIVGGLIILIAVFKQLHITSLNYCDYSLREGLLNEMQRNEVLDIRTRTIQTLTEHYTVDTVHSDNICKTLEHLFSSVQDAWQLSPFDLQMLRWAAQLHEVGLTINSSGLHKHSAYIVMHSQLPGFTQEQQLMLSGLIRFSRKKIKLADLDLFNHEQPQKLNKLLPLLRLAIMFNQKRQHQQVPSIVIQAQGEQLRLMINKTWLNKHTILLADLQQEQHYLKPLNIILLIR
;
A
#
# COMPACT_ATOMS: atom_id res chain seq x y z
N MET A 1 -33.99 -10.08 -6.90
CA MET A 1 -34.38 -8.67 -6.66
C MET A 1 -33.14 -7.81 -6.79
N LYS A 2 -33.11 -6.84 -7.72
CA LYS A 2 -32.04 -5.83 -7.73
C LYS A 2 -32.24 -4.98 -6.49
N THR A 3 -31.36 -5.12 -5.50
CA THR A 3 -31.31 -4.19 -4.37
C THR A 3 -30.72 -2.88 -4.88
N ASP A 4 -31.39 -1.75 -4.65
CA ASP A 4 -30.92 -0.41 -5.06
C ASP A 4 -29.58 0.01 -4.42
N HIS A 5 -29.06 -0.82 -3.52
CA HIS A 5 -27.78 -0.66 -2.84
C HIS A 5 -26.93 -1.91 -3.05
N PRO A 6 -26.01 -1.94 -4.04
CA PRO A 6 -25.12 -3.08 -4.24
C PRO A 6 -24.25 -3.30 -3.00
N SER A 7 -24.00 -4.57 -2.68
CA SER A 7 -23.06 -4.91 -1.61
C SER A 7 -21.63 -4.81 -2.11
N ILE A 8 -20.76 -4.32 -1.24
CA ILE A 8 -19.31 -4.28 -1.42
C ILE A 8 -18.61 -5.01 -0.26
N ALA A 9 -17.41 -5.50 -0.52
CA ALA A 9 -16.62 -6.24 0.45
C ALA A 9 -15.19 -5.72 0.55
N ALA A 10 -14.69 -5.63 1.78
CA ALA A 10 -13.30 -5.37 2.09
C ALA A 10 -12.69 -6.58 2.78
N VAL A 11 -11.56 -7.07 2.25
CA VAL A 11 -10.77 -8.16 2.82
C VAL A 11 -9.41 -7.64 3.22
N ASP A 12 -9.05 -7.85 4.48
CA ASP A 12 -7.74 -7.51 5.05
C ASP A 12 -6.99 -8.79 5.43
N LEU A 13 -5.84 -9.01 4.78
CA LEU A 13 -4.95 -10.13 5.01
C LEU A 13 -3.84 -9.73 6.00
N GLY A 14 -4.22 -9.64 7.27
CA GLY A 14 -3.34 -9.25 8.37
C GLY A 14 -2.40 -10.35 8.89
N SER A 15 -1.46 -9.94 9.75
CA SER A 15 -0.45 -10.82 10.35
C SER A 15 -1.01 -11.94 11.23
N ASN A 16 -2.06 -11.65 12.01
CA ASN A 16 -2.61 -12.60 12.98
C ASN A 16 -3.92 -13.23 12.49
N SER A 17 -4.74 -12.46 11.79
CA SER A 17 -6.05 -12.88 11.32
C SER A 17 -6.35 -12.22 9.99
N PHE A 18 -7.11 -12.93 9.16
CA PHE A 18 -7.73 -12.38 7.97
C PHE A 18 -9.15 -11.96 8.32
N HIS A 19 -9.58 -10.86 7.72
CA HIS A 19 -10.85 -10.24 8.05
C HIS A 19 -11.63 -9.93 6.78
N LEU A 20 -12.91 -10.30 6.77
CA LEU A 20 -13.85 -9.94 5.72
C LEU A 20 -14.95 -9.07 6.32
N LEU A 21 -15.24 -7.95 5.66
CA LEU A 21 -16.34 -7.06 5.98
C LEU A 21 -17.19 -6.86 4.72
N VAL A 22 -18.45 -7.27 4.80
CA VAL A 22 -19.44 -7.00 3.75
C VAL A 22 -20.38 -5.92 4.23
N ALA A 23 -20.58 -4.90 3.41
CA ALA A 23 -21.48 -3.81 3.70
C ALA A 23 -22.22 -3.38 2.42
N ARG A 24 -23.29 -2.62 2.60
CA ARG A 24 -23.92 -1.84 1.53
C ARG A 24 -24.04 -0.39 1.96
N HIS A 25 -24.01 0.52 1.00
CA HIS A 25 -24.16 1.93 1.28
C HIS A 25 -25.63 2.35 1.12
N VAL A 26 -26.25 2.79 2.22
CA VAL A 26 -27.65 3.22 2.29
C VAL A 26 -27.68 4.59 2.97
N ASP A 27 -28.32 5.59 2.34
CA ASP A 27 -28.53 6.93 2.89
C ASP A 27 -27.29 7.62 3.48
N GLY A 28 -26.16 7.54 2.76
CA GLY A 28 -24.91 8.19 3.20
C GLY A 28 -24.12 7.39 4.25
N ARG A 29 -24.52 6.16 4.58
CA ARG A 29 -23.87 5.33 5.61
C ARG A 29 -23.67 3.90 5.14
N PHE A 30 -22.61 3.28 5.65
CA PHE A 30 -22.43 1.84 5.50
C PHE A 30 -23.29 1.08 6.50
N GLN A 31 -24.16 0.23 5.96
CA GLN A 31 -24.83 -0.82 6.71
C GLN A 31 -24.00 -2.09 6.59
N VAL A 32 -23.41 -2.53 7.70
CA VAL A 32 -22.69 -3.80 7.76
C VAL A 32 -23.70 -4.95 7.63
N LEU A 33 -23.45 -5.84 6.66
CA LEU A 33 -24.26 -7.02 6.40
C LEU A 33 -23.62 -8.29 6.97
N HIS A 34 -22.29 -8.38 6.90
CA HIS A 34 -21.57 -9.56 7.37
C HIS A 34 -20.16 -9.21 7.84
N LYS A 35 -19.69 -9.89 8.88
CA LYS A 35 -18.30 -9.83 9.37
C LYS A 35 -17.80 -11.26 9.53
N GLU A 36 -16.64 -11.54 8.94
CA GLU A 36 -15.95 -12.81 9.11
C GLU A 36 -14.52 -12.55 9.59
N LYS A 37 -14.00 -13.43 10.44
CA LYS A 37 -12.62 -13.39 10.95
C LYS A 37 -12.06 -14.80 10.92
N GLN A 38 -10.99 -15.02 10.17
CA GLN A 38 -10.24 -16.27 10.14
C GLN A 38 -8.88 -16.08 10.81
N ARG A 39 -8.52 -16.96 11.74
CA ARG A 39 -7.21 -16.88 12.43
C ARG A 39 -6.19 -17.67 11.64
N VAL A 40 -5.22 -16.96 11.08
CA VAL A 40 -4.22 -17.57 10.19
C VAL A 40 -2.86 -17.66 10.88
N TYR A 41 -2.57 -16.75 11.82
CA TYR A 41 -1.26 -16.64 12.48
C TYR A 41 -0.12 -16.60 11.46
N LEU A 42 -0.29 -15.80 10.40
CA LEU A 42 0.63 -15.75 9.27
C LEU A 42 2.02 -15.30 9.71
N ALA A 43 2.11 -14.28 10.57
CA ALA A 43 3.38 -13.78 11.13
C ALA A 43 4.14 -14.83 11.94
N ALA A 44 3.43 -15.77 12.59
CA ALA A 44 4.09 -16.82 13.38
C ALA A 44 4.90 -17.77 12.50
N GLY A 45 4.45 -17.99 11.25
CA GLY A 45 5.14 -18.81 10.25
C GLY A 45 6.16 -18.06 9.41
N LEU A 46 6.51 -16.81 9.77
CA LEU A 46 7.59 -16.08 9.15
C LEU A 46 8.90 -16.41 9.90
N ASP A 47 9.91 -16.88 9.17
CA ASP A 47 11.24 -17.16 9.70
C ASP A 47 12.11 -15.89 9.78
N GLU A 48 13.35 -16.04 10.27
CA GLU A 48 14.31 -14.93 10.42
C GLU A 48 14.75 -14.34 9.06
N ASP A 49 14.64 -15.13 7.98
CA ASP A 49 14.93 -14.72 6.62
C ASP A 49 13.73 -14.11 5.89
N PHE A 50 12.60 -13.94 6.59
CA PHE A 50 11.33 -13.47 6.05
C PHE A 50 10.71 -14.38 4.99
N ASN A 51 10.89 -15.69 5.10
CA ASN A 51 10.12 -16.67 4.30
C ASN A 51 8.93 -17.20 5.10
N LEU A 52 7.80 -17.34 4.41
CA LEU A 52 6.62 -18.00 4.94
C LEU A 52 6.76 -19.52 4.89
N SER A 53 6.48 -20.17 6.02
CA SER A 53 6.40 -21.62 6.12
C SER A 53 5.24 -22.19 5.30
N GLN A 54 5.38 -23.44 4.85
CA GLN A 54 4.34 -24.11 4.07
C GLN A 54 3.04 -24.29 4.86
N GLU A 55 3.14 -24.52 6.18
CA GLU A 55 1.99 -24.64 7.07
C GLU A 55 1.23 -23.30 7.17
N ALA A 56 1.95 -22.18 7.22
CA ALA A 56 1.34 -20.85 7.26
C ALA A 56 0.64 -20.52 5.94
N ILE A 57 1.29 -20.85 4.81
CA ILE A 57 0.69 -20.73 3.47
C ILE A 57 -0.59 -21.59 3.40
N ALA A 58 -0.56 -22.86 3.83
CA ALA A 58 -1.72 -23.74 3.78
C ALA A 58 -2.91 -23.19 4.59
N ARG A 59 -2.67 -22.70 5.83
CA ARG A 59 -3.72 -22.05 6.64
C ARG A 59 -4.30 -20.82 5.96
N ALA A 60 -3.45 -19.99 5.35
CA ALA A 60 -3.88 -18.79 4.66
C ALA A 60 -4.73 -19.11 3.43
N LEU A 61 -4.34 -20.10 2.63
CA LEU A 61 -5.10 -20.55 1.46
C LEU A 61 -6.47 -21.12 1.86
N HIS A 62 -6.54 -21.89 2.95
CA HIS A 62 -7.82 -22.38 3.48
C HIS A 62 -8.75 -21.22 3.89
N ALA A 63 -8.23 -20.21 4.58
CA ALA A 63 -9.02 -19.01 4.92
C ALA A 63 -9.50 -18.25 3.68
N LEU A 64 -8.66 -18.13 2.66
CA LEU A 64 -9.04 -17.51 1.38
C LEU A 64 -10.12 -18.31 0.64
N GLN A 65 -10.10 -19.64 0.69
CA GLN A 65 -11.16 -20.48 0.11
C GLN A 65 -12.52 -20.26 0.79
N GLN A 66 -12.53 -20.08 2.12
CA GLN A 66 -13.75 -19.75 2.86
C GLN A 66 -14.29 -18.37 2.42
N PHE A 67 -13.41 -17.36 2.35
CA PHE A 67 -13.81 -16.04 1.86
C PHE A 67 -14.26 -16.06 0.40
N ALA A 68 -13.64 -16.86 -0.48
CA ALA A 68 -14.07 -17.03 -1.86
C ALA A 68 -15.51 -17.55 -1.93
N THR A 69 -15.87 -18.49 -1.05
CA THR A 69 -17.23 -19.02 -0.94
C THR A 69 -18.21 -17.93 -0.50
N THR A 70 -17.86 -17.14 0.53
CA THR A 70 -18.68 -16.00 0.99
C THR A 70 -18.88 -14.94 -0.11
N LEU A 71 -17.90 -14.79 -1.00
CA LEU A 71 -17.85 -13.74 -2.04
C LEU A 71 -18.23 -14.23 -3.45
N GLU A 72 -18.69 -15.48 -3.62
CA GLU A 72 -18.88 -16.12 -4.93
C GLU A 72 -19.74 -15.30 -5.90
N SER A 73 -20.77 -14.61 -5.38
CA SER A 73 -21.70 -13.80 -6.18
C SER A 73 -21.32 -12.32 -6.32
N PHE A 74 -20.15 -11.90 -5.81
CA PHE A 74 -19.72 -10.50 -5.87
C PHE A 74 -19.04 -10.18 -7.20
N PRO A 75 -19.41 -9.07 -7.87
CA PRO A 75 -18.60 -8.52 -8.95
C PRO A 75 -17.18 -8.22 -8.47
N HIS A 76 -16.17 -8.45 -9.31
CA HIS A 76 -14.77 -8.22 -8.92
C HIS A 76 -14.50 -6.76 -8.53
N SER A 77 -15.19 -5.80 -9.17
CA SER A 77 -15.12 -4.38 -8.84
C SER A 77 -15.70 -4.03 -7.46
N HIS A 78 -16.47 -4.94 -6.85
CA HIS A 78 -17.11 -4.76 -5.54
C HIS A 78 -16.36 -5.47 -4.42
N VAL A 79 -15.16 -5.99 -4.68
CA VAL A 79 -14.32 -6.61 -3.65
C VAL A 79 -12.93 -5.98 -3.72
N GLN A 80 -12.50 -5.37 -2.61
CA GLN A 80 -11.11 -4.97 -2.43
C GLN A 80 -10.44 -5.88 -1.42
N VAL A 81 -9.25 -6.35 -1.76
CA VAL A 81 -8.43 -7.22 -0.92
C VAL A 81 -7.08 -6.57 -0.76
N VAL A 82 -6.67 -6.35 0.49
CA VAL A 82 -5.36 -5.83 0.83
C VAL A 82 -4.57 -6.80 1.69
N ALA A 83 -3.25 -6.77 1.52
CA ALA A 83 -2.29 -7.54 2.28
C ALA A 83 -1.30 -6.58 2.95
N THR A 84 -1.10 -6.76 4.25
CA THR A 84 -0.35 -5.83 5.10
C THR A 84 1.00 -6.44 5.52
N TYR A 85 1.51 -6.09 6.70
CA TYR A 85 2.87 -6.34 7.17
C TYR A 85 3.47 -7.69 6.79
N THR A 86 2.80 -8.81 7.09
CA THR A 86 3.45 -10.12 6.94
C THR A 86 3.71 -10.47 5.48
N LEU A 87 2.73 -10.26 4.61
CA LEU A 87 2.92 -10.49 3.17
C LEU A 87 3.87 -9.43 2.59
N ARG A 88 3.72 -8.16 2.97
CA ARG A 88 4.62 -7.06 2.57
C ARG A 88 6.11 -7.37 2.80
N ASN A 89 6.46 -8.05 3.89
CA ASN A 89 7.85 -8.37 4.21
C ASN A 89 8.30 -9.75 3.70
N SER A 90 7.38 -10.59 3.20
CA SER A 90 7.68 -11.96 2.82
C SER A 90 8.51 -12.05 1.53
N LYS A 91 9.70 -12.68 1.58
CA LYS A 91 10.56 -12.87 0.40
C LYS A 91 9.97 -13.84 -0.62
N ASN A 92 9.26 -14.88 -0.16
CA ASN A 92 8.57 -15.86 -1.01
C ASN A 92 7.08 -15.52 -1.24
N ILE A 93 6.70 -14.24 -1.17
CA ILE A 93 5.30 -13.81 -1.39
C ILE A 93 4.74 -14.26 -2.75
N GLN A 94 5.59 -14.30 -3.79
CA GLN A 94 5.18 -14.67 -5.14
C GLN A 94 4.68 -16.11 -5.24
N ASP A 95 5.23 -17.03 -4.45
CA ASP A 95 4.74 -18.40 -4.39
C ASP A 95 3.36 -18.47 -3.72
N PHE A 96 3.18 -17.70 -2.64
CA PHE A 96 1.87 -17.55 -1.98
C PHE A 96 0.81 -16.96 -2.93
N LEU A 97 1.10 -15.85 -3.62
CA LEU A 97 0.15 -15.18 -4.51
C LEU A 97 -0.26 -16.09 -5.68
N ARG A 98 0.70 -16.82 -6.27
CA ARG A 98 0.42 -17.79 -7.35
C ARG A 98 -0.51 -18.92 -6.89
N LEU A 99 -0.33 -19.41 -5.67
CA LEU A 99 -1.20 -20.43 -5.08
C LEU A 99 -2.59 -19.86 -4.72
N ALA A 100 -2.64 -18.64 -4.18
CA ALA A 100 -3.88 -17.96 -3.83
C ALA A 100 -4.76 -17.72 -5.05
N GLN A 101 -4.19 -17.25 -6.16
CA GLN A 101 -4.91 -17.00 -7.42
C GLN A 101 -5.67 -18.21 -7.97
N ARG A 102 -5.28 -19.44 -7.61
CA ARG A 102 -5.97 -20.66 -8.07
C ARG A 102 -7.34 -20.85 -7.40
N ASN A 103 -7.51 -20.35 -6.18
CA ASN A 103 -8.67 -20.64 -5.33
C ASN A 103 -9.39 -19.38 -4.82
N PHE A 104 -8.83 -18.20 -5.08
CA PHE A 104 -9.37 -16.92 -4.66
C PHE A 104 -9.37 -15.97 -5.86
N PRO A 105 -10.54 -15.67 -6.46
CA PRO A 105 -10.61 -14.99 -7.76
C PRO A 105 -10.34 -13.48 -7.67
N PHE A 106 -10.20 -12.93 -6.47
CA PHE A 106 -9.99 -11.50 -6.26
C PHE A 106 -8.50 -11.16 -6.14
N LYS A 107 -8.10 -10.03 -6.76
CA LYS A 107 -6.73 -9.55 -6.73
C LYS A 107 -6.35 -9.14 -5.30
N ILE A 108 -5.28 -9.75 -4.77
CA ILE A 108 -4.67 -9.36 -3.48
C ILE A 108 -3.71 -8.20 -3.74
N ASN A 109 -3.97 -7.05 -3.11
CA ASN A 109 -3.13 -5.86 -3.25
C ASN A 109 -2.23 -5.70 -2.03
N VAL A 110 -0.92 -5.88 -2.20
CA VAL A 110 0.03 -5.61 -1.12
C VAL A 110 0.22 -4.11 -0.97
N ILE A 111 -0.03 -3.59 0.22
CA ILE A 111 0.02 -2.15 0.51
C ILE A 111 1.20 -1.82 1.42
N SER A 112 1.79 -0.64 1.23
CA SER A 112 2.82 -0.12 2.13
C SER A 112 2.23 0.15 3.52
N GLY A 113 3.08 0.20 4.55
CA GLY A 113 2.60 0.53 5.90
C GLY A 113 2.00 1.94 6.00
N GLN A 114 2.44 2.87 5.15
CA GLN A 114 1.86 4.22 5.10
C GLN A 114 0.50 4.24 4.44
N GLU A 115 0.30 3.43 3.41
CA GLU A 115 -1.00 3.28 2.77
C GLU A 115 -2.00 2.60 3.72
N GLU A 116 -1.53 1.60 4.47
CA GLU A 116 -2.29 0.99 5.58
C GLU A 116 -2.68 2.04 6.63
N ALA A 117 -1.73 2.85 7.10
CA ALA A 117 -1.99 3.95 8.03
C ALA A 117 -3.01 4.96 7.49
N ARG A 118 -2.90 5.32 6.20
CA ARG A 118 -3.81 6.27 5.54
C ARG A 118 -5.24 5.73 5.47
N LEU A 119 -5.40 4.46 5.09
CA LEU A 119 -6.70 3.80 5.03
C LEU A 119 -7.30 3.65 6.44
N ILE A 120 -6.50 3.33 7.46
CA ILE A 120 -6.94 3.35 8.87
C ILE A 120 -7.48 4.73 9.25
N TYR A 121 -6.73 5.79 8.91
CA TYR A 121 -7.17 7.16 9.18
C TYR A 121 -8.48 7.50 8.50
N GLN A 122 -8.64 7.16 7.22
CA GLN A 122 -9.88 7.36 6.48
C GLN A 122 -11.04 6.57 7.11
N GLY A 123 -10.78 5.34 7.54
CA GLY A 123 -11.75 4.51 8.24
C GLY A 123 -12.25 5.19 9.51
N VAL A 124 -11.38 5.82 10.30
CA VAL A 124 -11.77 6.54 11.52
C VAL A 124 -12.43 7.89 11.21
N ALA A 125 -11.84 8.68 10.30
CA ALA A 125 -12.27 10.05 10.00
C ALA A 125 -13.70 10.12 9.42
N ASN A 126 -14.15 9.08 8.72
CA ASN A 126 -15.51 9.02 8.16
C ASN A 126 -16.62 8.87 9.22
N TYR A 127 -16.30 8.37 10.41
CA TYR A 127 -17.31 8.12 11.45
C TYR A 127 -17.08 8.95 12.71
N MET A 128 -15.87 9.44 12.93
CA MET A 128 -15.52 10.27 14.06
C MET A 128 -15.19 11.67 13.54
N HIS A 129 -16.01 12.67 13.87
CA HIS A 129 -15.71 14.06 13.54
C HIS A 129 -14.89 14.73 14.65
N SER A 130 -13.94 15.58 14.25
CA SER A 130 -13.12 16.39 15.15
C SER A 130 -12.66 17.64 14.39
N ASP A 131 -12.83 18.81 15.00
CA ASP A 131 -12.32 20.09 14.48
C ASP A 131 -10.84 20.31 14.79
N HIS A 132 -10.26 19.44 15.60
CA HIS A 132 -8.85 19.49 15.98
C HIS A 132 -8.07 18.29 15.46
N ASN A 133 -6.74 18.43 15.45
CA ASN A 133 -5.82 17.32 15.24
C ASN A 133 -6.16 16.15 16.18
N ARG A 134 -6.21 14.94 15.62
CA ARG A 134 -6.36 13.68 16.34
C ARG A 134 -5.15 12.79 16.09
N LEU A 135 -4.70 12.09 17.11
CA LEU A 135 -3.75 11.00 17.00
C LEU A 135 -4.51 9.67 16.94
N ILE A 136 -4.28 8.86 15.92
CA ILE A 136 -4.79 7.49 15.81
C ILE A 136 -3.63 6.52 15.95
N ILE A 137 -3.83 5.48 16.77
CA ILE A 137 -2.88 4.39 16.98
C ILE A 137 -3.57 3.06 16.65
N ASP A 138 -2.98 2.28 15.76
CA ASP A 138 -3.39 0.90 15.48
C ASP A 138 -2.21 -0.04 15.79
N ILE A 139 -2.41 -0.98 16.72
CA ILE A 139 -1.40 -1.98 17.06
C ILE A 139 -1.81 -3.33 16.46
N GLY A 140 -1.25 -3.60 15.29
CA GLY A 140 -1.39 -4.86 14.56
C GLY A 140 -0.50 -5.98 15.11
N GLY A 141 -0.50 -7.10 14.38
CA GLY A 141 0.32 -8.27 14.74
C GLY A 141 1.81 -8.06 14.48
N GLY A 142 2.16 -7.41 13.37
CA GLY A 142 3.57 -7.20 12.99
C GLY A 142 3.99 -5.74 12.79
N SER A 143 3.04 -4.82 12.64
CA SER A 143 3.29 -3.38 12.61
C SER A 143 2.37 -2.61 13.54
N THR A 144 2.75 -1.36 13.78
CA THR A 144 1.98 -0.36 14.51
C THR A 144 1.92 0.90 13.67
N GLU A 145 0.71 1.37 13.40
CA GLU A 145 0.45 2.59 12.66
C GLU A 145 0.14 3.74 13.62
N LEU A 146 0.77 4.89 13.38
CA LEU A 146 0.52 6.13 14.09
C LEU A 146 0.15 7.19 13.06
N ILE A 147 -0.96 7.88 13.27
CA ILE A 147 -1.46 8.90 12.33
C ILE A 147 -1.87 10.15 13.07
N ILE A 148 -1.40 11.31 12.61
CA ILE A 148 -2.00 12.59 12.99
C ILE A 148 -2.77 13.13 11.79
N GLY A 149 -3.99 13.60 12.02
CA GLY A 149 -4.77 14.29 11.00
C GLY A 149 -5.89 15.15 11.57
N GLN A 150 -6.54 15.91 10.70
CA GLN A 150 -7.67 16.78 11.03
C GLN A 150 -8.75 16.63 9.95
N HIS A 151 -10.03 16.58 10.35
CA HIS A 151 -11.12 16.28 9.43
C HIS A 151 -10.84 15.00 8.62
N PHE A 152 -10.87 15.07 7.29
CA PHE A 152 -10.56 13.97 6.36
C PHE A 152 -9.10 13.95 5.87
N GLU A 153 -8.30 14.96 6.24
CA GLU A 153 -6.92 15.10 5.79
C GLU A 153 -5.96 14.55 6.85
N HIS A 154 -4.99 13.75 6.41
CA HIS A 154 -3.87 13.31 7.24
C HIS A 154 -2.74 14.34 7.16
N LYS A 155 -1.93 14.41 8.22
CA LYS A 155 -0.76 15.29 8.32
C LYS A 155 0.53 14.50 8.49
N HIS A 156 0.50 13.49 9.36
CA HIS A 156 1.63 12.57 9.56
C HIS A 156 1.14 11.13 9.45
N LEU A 157 1.85 10.32 8.66
CA LEU A 157 1.62 8.89 8.52
C LEU A 157 2.89 8.13 8.87
N ALA A 158 2.83 7.31 9.93
CA ALA A 158 3.91 6.41 10.29
C ALA A 158 3.40 4.97 10.40
N SER A 159 4.22 4.02 9.94
CA SER A 159 4.07 2.59 10.23
C SER A 159 5.42 2.08 10.70
N ARG A 160 5.42 1.42 11.86
CA ARG A 160 6.62 0.89 12.50
C ARG A 160 6.54 -0.62 12.53
N ASN A 161 7.66 -1.29 12.25
CA ASN A 161 7.76 -2.75 12.20
C ASN A 161 7.82 -3.37 13.61
N MET A 162 6.91 -2.93 14.48
CA MET A 162 6.71 -3.42 15.83
C MET A 162 5.23 -3.77 15.99
N GLY A 163 4.92 -5.02 16.29
CA GLY A 163 3.55 -5.48 16.48
C GLY A 163 3.47 -6.45 17.65
N CYS A 164 2.25 -6.73 18.10
CA CYS A 164 2.06 -7.50 19.32
C CYS A 164 2.60 -8.94 19.21
N VAL A 165 2.58 -9.53 18.01
CA VAL A 165 3.14 -10.87 17.76
C VAL A 165 4.66 -10.82 17.65
N THR A 166 5.22 -9.84 16.94
CA THR A 166 6.68 -9.75 16.74
C THR A 166 7.41 -9.44 18.04
N ILE A 167 6.91 -8.49 18.84
CA ILE A 167 7.49 -8.17 20.16
C ILE A 167 7.34 -9.35 21.12
N SER A 168 6.18 -10.01 21.19
CA SER A 168 6.02 -11.18 22.05
C SER A 168 6.96 -12.32 21.65
N LYS A 169 7.07 -12.66 20.36
CA LYS A 169 7.96 -13.73 19.87
C LYS A 169 9.43 -13.42 20.16
N GLN A 170 9.84 -12.16 20.01
CA GLN A 170 11.23 -11.75 20.21
C GLN A 170 11.65 -11.73 21.69
N PHE A 171 10.81 -11.20 22.58
CA PHE A 171 11.19 -10.95 23.98
C PHE A 171 10.63 -11.96 24.97
N PHE A 172 9.63 -12.76 24.58
CA PHE A 172 8.98 -13.77 25.41
C PHE A 172 8.85 -15.13 24.68
N PRO A 173 9.93 -15.65 24.05
CA PRO A 173 9.86 -16.86 23.22
C PRO A 173 9.47 -18.12 24.00
N ASP A 174 9.76 -18.16 25.30
CA ASP A 174 9.48 -19.24 26.24
C ASP A 174 8.30 -18.92 27.17
N GLY A 175 7.55 -17.83 26.91
CA GLY A 175 6.42 -17.41 27.72
C GLY A 175 6.73 -16.81 29.09
N GLN A 176 8.00 -16.71 29.50
CA GLN A 176 8.38 -16.23 30.84
C GLN A 176 8.22 -14.71 30.99
N LEU A 177 7.36 -14.29 31.92
CA LEU A 177 7.04 -12.90 32.20
C LEU A 177 7.89 -12.37 33.35
N ASN A 178 8.86 -11.51 33.04
CA ASN A 178 9.66 -10.82 34.04
C ASN A 178 9.94 -9.37 33.64
N GLU A 179 10.30 -8.57 34.64
CA GLU A 179 10.49 -7.13 34.49
C GLU A 179 11.66 -6.77 33.55
N GLN A 180 12.76 -7.53 33.60
CA GLN A 180 13.92 -7.29 32.74
C GLN A 180 13.55 -7.41 31.25
N ARG A 181 12.87 -8.50 30.88
CA ARG A 181 12.43 -8.72 29.48
C ARG A 181 11.42 -7.67 29.04
N PHE A 182 10.49 -7.31 29.93
CA PHE A 182 9.54 -6.23 29.66
C PHE A 182 10.25 -4.91 29.37
N ASN A 183 11.19 -4.52 30.23
CA ASN A 183 11.92 -3.27 30.07
C ASN A 183 12.77 -3.27 28.78
N ASN A 184 13.44 -4.37 28.45
CA ASN A 184 14.19 -4.50 27.19
C ASN A 184 13.28 -4.36 25.97
N ALA A 185 12.11 -5.00 25.98
CA ALA A 185 11.12 -4.91 24.92
C ALA A 185 10.55 -3.49 24.80
N GLN A 186 10.31 -2.84 25.93
CA GLN A 186 9.86 -1.45 25.98
C GLN A 186 10.91 -0.50 25.41
N THR A 187 12.18 -0.62 25.80
CA THR A 187 13.27 0.19 25.22
C THR A 187 13.36 -0.01 23.72
N LYS A 188 13.20 -1.23 23.22
CA LYS A 188 13.17 -1.49 21.78
C LYS A 188 12.00 -0.78 21.08
N ALA A 189 10.79 -0.86 21.63
CA ALA A 189 9.64 -0.15 21.08
C ALA A 189 9.82 1.38 21.11
N GLU A 190 10.44 1.92 22.17
CA GLU A 190 10.77 3.34 22.30
C GLU A 190 11.81 3.78 21.25
N GLN A 191 12.85 2.97 21.01
CA GLN A 191 13.83 3.21 19.94
C GLN A 191 13.19 3.22 18.55
N ASP A 192 12.23 2.33 18.30
CA ASP A 192 11.54 2.29 17.01
C ASP A 192 10.61 3.51 16.80
N LEU A 193 10.16 4.15 17.89
CA LEU A 193 9.33 5.37 17.86
C LEU A 193 10.15 6.66 17.77
N GLU A 194 11.37 6.68 18.31
CA GLU A 194 12.23 7.86 18.40
C GLU A 194 12.30 8.69 17.09
N PRO A 195 12.43 8.10 15.88
CA PRO A 195 12.54 8.88 14.63
C PRO A 195 11.32 9.74 14.29
N ILE A 196 10.16 9.50 14.91
CA ILE A 196 8.93 10.27 14.62
C ILE A 196 8.48 11.17 15.78
N THR A 197 8.97 10.92 17.00
CA THR A 197 8.47 11.55 18.23
C THR A 197 8.46 13.08 18.15
N ALA A 198 9.56 13.70 17.72
CA ALA A 198 9.67 15.16 17.66
C ALA A 198 8.64 15.80 16.71
N ASN A 199 8.46 15.23 15.52
CA ASN A 199 7.50 15.74 14.53
C ASN A 199 6.07 15.60 15.02
N TYR A 200 5.75 14.48 15.69
CA TYR A 200 4.42 14.23 16.22
C TYR A 200 4.09 15.19 17.38
N LEU A 201 5.03 15.38 18.31
CA LEU A 201 4.87 16.32 19.42
C LEU A 201 4.73 17.77 18.94
N ASN A 202 5.50 18.17 17.92
CA ASN A 202 5.41 19.52 17.33
C ASN A 202 4.07 19.78 16.64
N GLU A 203 3.52 18.78 15.94
CA GLU A 203 2.20 18.90 15.33
C GLU A 203 1.08 18.93 16.39
N GLY A 204 1.18 18.07 17.39
CA GLY A 204 0.24 17.95 18.50
C GLY A 204 -1.15 17.45 18.10
N TRP A 205 -1.95 17.11 19.11
CA TRP A 205 -3.33 16.65 18.96
C TRP A 205 -4.16 17.05 20.18
N LYS A 206 -5.50 17.02 20.02
CA LYS A 206 -6.45 17.20 21.12
C LYS A 206 -7.10 15.90 21.57
N THR A 207 -7.24 14.95 20.66
CA THR A 207 -7.81 13.64 20.95
C THR A 207 -6.87 12.53 20.52
N CYS A 208 -6.82 11.45 21.30
CA CYS A 208 -6.09 10.24 20.94
C CYS A 208 -7.08 9.07 20.89
N LEU A 209 -7.09 8.39 19.75
CA LEU A 209 -7.93 7.25 19.45
C LEU A 209 -7.04 6.03 19.21
N GLY A 210 -7.47 4.88 19.70
CA GLY A 210 -6.84 3.62 19.40
C GLY A 210 -7.81 2.65 18.74
N THR A 211 -7.30 1.80 17.88
CA THR A 211 -8.09 0.78 17.18
C THR A 211 -7.37 -0.56 17.17
N SER A 212 -7.94 -1.53 16.46
CA SER A 212 -7.49 -2.92 16.42
C SER A 212 -7.62 -3.68 17.74
N GLY A 213 -7.40 -5.00 17.67
CA GLY A 213 -7.80 -5.90 18.73
C GLY A 213 -6.90 -5.89 19.96
N THR A 214 -5.65 -5.40 19.85
CA THR A 214 -4.77 -5.20 21.00
C THR A 214 -5.36 -4.15 21.94
N ILE A 215 -5.64 -2.96 21.41
CA ILE A 215 -6.20 -1.85 22.18
C ILE A 215 -7.60 -2.21 22.69
N LYS A 216 -8.43 -2.85 21.85
CA LYS A 216 -9.76 -3.36 22.29
C LYS A 216 -9.66 -4.26 23.53
N THR A 217 -8.68 -5.17 23.54
CA THR A 217 -8.48 -6.10 24.66
C THR A 217 -8.00 -5.36 25.90
N LEU A 218 -7.06 -4.42 25.76
CA LEU A 218 -6.59 -3.61 26.88
C LEU A 218 -7.70 -2.73 27.47
N VAL A 219 -8.58 -2.16 26.64
CA VAL A 219 -9.79 -1.45 27.11
C VAL A 219 -10.72 -2.38 27.88
N ALA A 220 -10.95 -3.60 27.39
CA ALA A 220 -11.79 -4.57 28.09
C ALA A 220 -11.23 -4.97 29.47
N ILE A 221 -9.90 -5.18 29.56
CA ILE A 221 -9.21 -5.41 30.84
C ILE A 221 -9.35 -4.18 31.74
N ASN A 222 -9.12 -2.98 31.20
CA ASN A 222 -9.21 -1.73 31.95
C ASN A 222 -10.60 -1.52 32.55
N GLN A 223 -11.64 -1.74 31.75
CA GLN A 223 -13.03 -1.68 32.21
C GLN A 223 -13.32 -2.72 33.28
N ALA A 224 -12.78 -3.94 33.13
CA ALA A 224 -13.06 -5.05 34.04
C ALA A 224 -12.45 -4.87 35.44
N TYR A 225 -11.29 -4.22 35.55
CA TYR A 225 -10.56 -4.03 36.81
C TYR A 225 -10.65 -2.63 37.41
N PHE A 226 -10.90 -1.60 36.60
CA PHE A 226 -10.87 -0.20 37.04
C PHE A 226 -12.12 0.61 36.67
N ASP A 227 -13.10 -0.01 36.00
CA ASP A 227 -14.35 0.64 35.58
C ASP A 227 -14.12 1.90 34.71
N GLN A 228 -13.09 1.85 33.84
CA GLN A 228 -12.68 2.95 32.98
C GLN A 228 -12.63 2.52 31.50
N CYS A 229 -13.33 3.26 30.64
CA CYS A 229 -13.29 3.05 29.20
C CYS A 229 -12.03 3.60 28.53
N ALA A 230 -11.49 4.71 29.06
CA ALA A 230 -10.30 5.36 28.51
C ALA A 230 -9.02 4.78 29.13
N LEU A 231 -8.03 4.49 28.30
CA LEU A 231 -6.71 4.05 28.75
C LEU A 231 -5.87 5.27 29.13
N THR A 232 -5.18 5.16 30.27
CA THR A 232 -4.17 6.11 30.75
C THR A 232 -2.86 5.38 31.01
N LEU A 233 -1.72 6.09 31.03
CA LEU A 233 -0.44 5.47 31.37
C LEU A 233 -0.50 4.79 32.75
N SER A 234 -1.18 5.41 33.73
CA SER A 234 -1.39 4.82 35.07
C SER A 234 -2.13 3.48 35.00
N SER A 235 -3.21 3.40 34.22
CA SER A 235 -3.93 2.12 34.05
C SER A 235 -3.08 1.05 33.36
N LEU A 236 -2.30 1.41 32.35
CA LEU A 236 -1.46 0.47 31.61
C LEU A 236 -0.33 -0.09 32.48
N GLU A 237 0.29 0.74 33.33
CA GLU A 237 1.31 0.28 34.29
C GLU A 237 0.72 -0.63 35.36
N LYS A 238 -0.55 -0.42 35.78
CA LYS A 238 -1.26 -1.37 36.66
C LYS A 238 -1.53 -2.70 35.95
N ILE A 239 -1.97 -2.68 34.69
CA ILE A 239 -2.16 -3.90 33.88
C ILE A 239 -0.83 -4.64 33.72
N LYS A 240 0.28 -3.92 33.47
CA LYS A 240 1.63 -4.49 33.44
C LYS A 240 1.95 -5.23 34.75
N ALA A 241 1.71 -4.61 35.90
CA ALA A 241 1.97 -5.23 37.20
C ALA A 241 1.16 -6.53 37.38
N TYR A 242 -0.13 -6.54 37.01
CA TYR A 242 -0.97 -7.74 37.08
C TYR A 242 -0.48 -8.86 36.17
N ILE A 243 -0.09 -8.53 34.94
CA ILE A 243 0.44 -9.51 33.98
C ILE A 243 1.76 -10.11 34.48
N LEU A 244 2.70 -9.28 34.93
CA LEU A 244 4.01 -9.75 35.39
C LEU A 244 3.88 -10.63 36.65
N ALA A 245 2.91 -10.37 37.52
CA ALA A 245 2.66 -11.17 38.71
C ALA A 245 2.27 -12.64 38.39
N GLN A 246 1.77 -12.94 37.18
CA GLN A 246 1.43 -14.30 36.77
C GLN A 246 2.66 -15.14 36.37
N GLY A 247 3.80 -14.48 36.09
CA GLY A 247 5.08 -15.12 35.78
C GLY A 247 5.17 -15.86 34.44
N HIS A 248 4.06 -16.29 33.85
CA HIS A 248 4.05 -17.00 32.57
C HIS A 248 2.80 -16.68 31.73
N ILE A 249 2.96 -16.59 30.41
CA ILE A 249 1.87 -16.31 29.46
C ILE A 249 0.73 -17.36 29.56
N ASP A 250 1.08 -18.63 29.68
CA ASP A 250 0.07 -19.71 29.79
C ASP A 250 -0.74 -19.68 31.08
N LYS A 251 -0.29 -18.93 32.10
CA LYS A 251 -0.95 -18.79 33.40
C LYS A 251 -1.77 -17.52 33.52
N LEU A 252 -1.90 -16.75 32.44
CA LEU A 252 -2.65 -15.50 32.47
C LEU A 252 -4.12 -15.79 32.76
N ASP A 253 -4.56 -15.42 33.95
CA ASP A 253 -5.97 -15.35 34.32
C ASP A 253 -6.34 -13.89 34.56
N ILE A 254 -6.75 -13.21 33.49
CA ILE A 254 -7.03 -11.78 33.49
C ILE A 254 -8.43 -11.54 32.95
N LYS A 255 -9.30 -10.95 33.76
CA LYS A 255 -10.66 -10.61 33.36
C LYS A 255 -10.63 -9.63 32.17
N GLY A 256 -11.39 -9.96 31.12
CA GLY A 256 -11.42 -9.17 29.88
C GLY A 256 -10.33 -9.52 28.86
N LEU A 257 -9.42 -10.43 29.19
CA LEU A 257 -8.43 -11.00 28.27
C LEU A 257 -8.96 -12.34 27.69
N PRO A 258 -9.22 -12.44 26.38
CA PRO A 258 -9.54 -13.73 25.77
C PRO A 258 -8.32 -14.64 25.68
N GLU A 259 -8.49 -15.95 25.86
CA GLU A 259 -7.40 -16.96 25.80
C GLU A 259 -6.55 -16.84 24.53
N GLU A 260 -7.19 -16.60 23.39
CA GLU A 260 -6.53 -16.46 22.08
C GLU A 260 -5.52 -15.31 22.01
N ARG A 261 -5.59 -14.36 22.95
CA ARG A 261 -4.72 -13.18 23.05
C ARG A 261 -3.58 -13.35 24.03
N HIS A 262 -3.56 -14.43 24.84
CA HIS A 262 -2.53 -14.64 25.86
C HIS A 262 -1.12 -14.53 25.25
N ALA A 263 -0.90 -15.21 24.12
CA ALA A 263 0.39 -15.24 23.43
C ALA A 263 0.93 -13.87 22.98
N ASN A 264 0.07 -12.88 22.71
CA ASN A 264 0.48 -11.61 22.10
C ASN A 264 0.10 -10.33 22.88
N ILE A 265 -0.71 -10.44 23.94
CA ILE A 265 -1.17 -9.24 24.67
C ILE A 265 -0.02 -8.47 25.34
N VAL A 266 1.00 -9.19 25.84
CA VAL A 266 2.19 -8.57 26.47
C VAL A 266 2.93 -7.68 25.50
N GLY A 267 3.23 -8.16 24.28
CA GLY A 267 3.88 -7.34 23.26
C GLY A 267 3.04 -6.11 22.91
N GLY A 268 1.72 -6.27 22.83
CA GLY A 268 0.79 -5.17 22.60
C GLY A 268 0.77 -4.12 23.72
N LEU A 269 0.78 -4.56 24.98
CA LEU A 269 0.87 -3.67 26.16
C LEU A 269 2.18 -2.89 26.17
N ILE A 270 3.29 -3.56 25.90
CA ILE A 270 4.63 -2.95 25.85
C ILE A 270 4.66 -1.82 24.81
N ILE A 271 4.19 -2.11 23.59
CA ILE A 271 4.12 -1.10 22.51
C ILE A 271 3.26 0.07 22.97
N LEU A 272 2.08 -0.18 23.53
CA LEU A 272 1.18 0.90 23.93
C LEU A 272 1.77 1.77 25.06
N ILE A 273 2.45 1.16 26.05
CA ILE A 273 3.15 1.91 27.10
C ILE A 273 4.27 2.76 26.51
N ALA A 274 5.07 2.21 25.59
CA ALA A 274 6.13 2.95 24.90
C ALA A 274 5.56 4.16 24.15
N VAL A 275 4.46 3.99 23.40
CA VAL A 275 3.77 5.08 22.70
C VAL A 275 3.26 6.14 23.68
N PHE A 276 2.62 5.74 24.79
CA PHE A 276 2.16 6.68 25.82
C PHE A 276 3.29 7.52 26.41
N LYS A 277 4.44 6.91 26.69
CA LYS A 277 5.60 7.61 27.26
C LYS A 277 6.25 8.56 26.25
N GLN A 278 6.56 8.06 25.05
CA GLN A 278 7.24 8.83 23.99
C GLN A 278 6.41 10.03 23.51
N LEU A 279 5.10 9.85 23.39
CA LEU A 279 4.20 10.88 22.87
C LEU A 279 3.46 11.68 23.96
N HIS A 280 3.78 11.44 25.23
CA HIS A 280 3.15 12.09 26.38
C HIS A 280 1.61 12.05 26.35
N ILE A 281 1.05 10.89 25.97
CA ILE A 281 -0.41 10.72 25.84
C ILE A 281 -1.04 10.70 27.22
N THR A 282 -2.02 11.58 27.42
CA THR A 282 -2.77 11.67 28.69
C THR A 282 -3.86 10.60 28.78
N SER A 283 -4.61 10.41 27.68
CA SER A 283 -5.68 9.42 27.59
C SER A 283 -5.87 8.96 26.16
N LEU A 284 -6.32 7.71 25.99
CA LEU A 284 -6.69 7.11 24.71
C LEU A 284 -8.08 6.50 24.80
N ASN A 285 -8.94 6.78 23.82
CA ASN A 285 -10.24 6.14 23.68
C ASN A 285 -10.22 5.11 22.55
N TYR A 286 -10.93 4.01 22.72
CA TYR A 286 -11.06 2.99 21.67
C TYR A 286 -12.10 3.40 20.61
N CYS A 287 -11.84 3.05 19.35
CA CYS A 287 -12.81 3.13 18.26
C CYS A 287 -12.85 1.82 17.47
N ASP A 288 -14.04 1.44 16.98
CA ASP A 288 -14.24 0.18 16.25
C ASP A 288 -13.86 0.25 14.76
N TYR A 289 -13.59 1.44 14.24
CA TYR A 289 -13.27 1.68 12.83
C TYR A 289 -11.76 1.59 12.58
N SER A 290 -11.35 0.99 11.46
CA SER A 290 -9.93 0.83 11.06
C SER A 290 -9.82 0.68 9.53
N LEU A 291 -8.81 -0.07 9.07
CA LEU A 291 -8.43 -0.32 7.69
C LEU A 291 -9.60 -0.72 6.79
N ARG A 292 -10.45 -1.64 7.24
CA ARG A 292 -11.57 -2.19 6.44
C ARG A 292 -12.61 -1.13 6.11
N GLU A 293 -12.96 -0.30 7.08
CA GLU A 293 -13.86 0.82 6.84
C GLU A 293 -13.22 1.86 5.92
N GLY A 294 -11.90 2.07 6.00
CA GLY A 294 -11.15 2.86 5.03
C GLY A 294 -11.31 2.37 3.60
N LEU A 295 -11.12 1.07 3.39
CA LEU A 295 -11.29 0.42 2.08
C LEU A 295 -12.71 0.57 1.54
N LEU A 296 -13.73 0.30 2.35
CA LEU A 296 -15.13 0.44 1.92
C LEU A 296 -15.44 1.89 1.49
N ASN A 297 -14.98 2.88 2.26
CA ASN A 297 -15.15 4.29 1.92
C ASN A 297 -14.48 4.64 0.58
N GLU A 298 -13.26 4.15 0.37
CA GLU A 298 -12.49 4.41 -0.83
C GLU A 298 -13.16 3.82 -2.09
N MET A 299 -13.73 2.61 -1.97
CA MET A 299 -14.49 1.96 -3.05
C MET A 299 -15.71 2.76 -3.48
N GLN A 300 -16.42 3.37 -2.51
CA GLN A 300 -17.67 4.06 -2.81
C GLN A 300 -17.44 5.39 -3.52
N ARG A 301 -16.41 6.15 -3.13
CA ARG A 301 -16.25 7.52 -3.59
C ARG A 301 -15.56 7.65 -4.95
N ASN A 302 -15.13 6.54 -5.57
CA ASN A 302 -14.18 6.55 -6.69
C ASN A 302 -12.91 7.40 -6.39
N GLU A 303 -12.62 7.64 -5.10
CA GLU A 303 -11.56 8.55 -4.63
C GLU A 303 -10.17 8.01 -4.95
N VAL A 304 -10.01 6.71 -5.20
CA VAL A 304 -8.71 6.10 -5.51
C VAL A 304 -8.00 6.83 -6.67
N LEU A 305 -8.75 7.19 -7.73
CA LEU A 305 -8.15 7.90 -8.87
C LEU A 305 -7.73 9.32 -8.50
N ASP A 306 -8.53 9.99 -7.68
CA ASP A 306 -8.29 11.37 -7.24
C ASP A 306 -7.09 11.44 -6.28
N ILE A 307 -7.00 10.54 -5.31
CA ILE A 307 -5.87 10.46 -4.36
C ILE A 307 -4.55 10.25 -5.09
N ARG A 308 -4.52 9.32 -6.06
CA ARG A 308 -3.34 9.06 -6.88
C ARG A 308 -2.98 10.28 -7.73
N THR A 309 -3.96 10.93 -8.35
CA THR A 309 -3.72 12.12 -9.18
C THR A 309 -3.19 13.28 -8.34
N ARG A 310 -3.77 13.54 -7.16
CA ARG A 310 -3.27 14.51 -6.18
C ARG A 310 -1.85 14.19 -5.73
N THR A 311 -1.56 12.92 -5.44
CA THR A 311 -0.21 12.46 -5.07
C THR A 311 0.81 12.77 -6.16
N ILE A 312 0.47 12.47 -7.42
CA ILE A 312 1.33 12.76 -8.57
C ILE A 312 1.53 14.27 -8.71
N GLN A 313 0.47 15.07 -8.59
CA GLN A 313 0.53 16.52 -8.63
C GLN A 313 1.46 17.07 -7.54
N THR A 314 1.28 16.66 -6.28
CA THR A 314 2.15 17.08 -5.17
C THR A 314 3.62 16.73 -5.43
N LEU A 315 3.90 15.55 -5.99
CA LEU A 315 5.26 15.17 -6.33
C LEU A 315 5.83 16.02 -7.48
N THR A 316 5.03 16.30 -8.51
CA THR A 316 5.45 17.18 -9.61
C THR A 316 5.73 18.61 -9.16
N GLU A 317 4.92 19.14 -8.23
CA GLU A 317 5.11 20.46 -7.63
C GLU A 317 6.38 20.49 -6.76
N HIS A 318 6.57 19.50 -5.89
CA HIS A 318 7.73 19.40 -5.01
C HIS A 318 9.07 19.33 -5.77
N TYR A 319 9.10 18.61 -6.90
CA TYR A 319 10.29 18.45 -7.73
C TYR A 319 10.36 19.44 -8.90
N THR A 320 9.46 20.42 -8.95
CA THR A 320 9.42 21.49 -9.96
C THR A 320 9.48 20.95 -11.40
N VAL A 321 8.65 19.95 -11.69
CA VAL A 321 8.59 19.34 -13.02
C VAL A 321 8.01 20.33 -14.04
N ASP A 322 8.53 20.31 -15.28
CA ASP A 322 7.96 21.03 -16.41
C ASP A 322 6.64 20.38 -16.83
N THR A 323 5.53 20.91 -16.30
CA THR A 323 4.18 20.41 -16.55
C THR A 323 3.73 20.59 -18.00
N VAL A 324 4.18 21.66 -18.67
CA VAL A 324 3.89 21.89 -20.09
C VAL A 324 4.51 20.79 -20.93
N HIS A 325 5.76 20.43 -20.65
CA HIS A 325 6.42 19.34 -21.34
C HIS A 325 5.75 17.99 -21.09
N SER A 326 5.43 17.66 -19.84
CA SER A 326 4.78 16.40 -19.52
C SER A 326 3.37 16.29 -20.11
N ASP A 327 2.60 17.38 -20.16
CA ASP A 327 1.28 17.43 -20.81
C ASP A 327 1.36 17.17 -22.32
N ASN A 328 2.40 17.67 -22.99
CA ASN A 328 2.62 17.39 -24.41
C ASN A 328 2.96 15.90 -24.66
N ILE A 329 3.71 15.29 -23.75
CA ILE A 329 3.97 13.84 -23.76
C ILE A 329 2.66 13.07 -23.54
N CYS A 330 1.83 13.48 -22.57
CA CYS A 330 0.52 12.87 -22.30
C CYS A 330 -0.41 12.92 -23.51
N LYS A 331 -0.50 14.05 -24.22
CA LYS A 331 -1.27 14.17 -25.47
C LYS A 331 -0.78 13.20 -26.54
N THR A 332 0.54 13.07 -26.67
CA THR A 332 1.13 12.10 -27.61
C THR A 332 0.82 10.66 -27.18
N LEU A 333 0.88 10.36 -25.89
CA LEU A 333 0.52 9.06 -25.33
C LEU A 333 -0.93 8.69 -25.61
N GLU A 334 -1.87 9.60 -25.41
CA GLU A 334 -3.30 9.37 -25.68
C GLU A 334 -3.55 8.97 -27.14
N HIS A 335 -2.90 9.70 -28.07
CA HIS A 335 -2.99 9.41 -29.49
C HIS A 335 -2.39 8.03 -29.85
N LEU A 336 -1.19 7.74 -29.34
CA LEU A 336 -0.55 6.43 -29.56
C LEU A 336 -1.35 5.28 -28.92
N PHE A 337 -1.83 5.48 -27.69
CA PHE A 337 -2.55 4.48 -26.91
C PHE A 337 -3.88 4.09 -27.55
N SER A 338 -4.69 5.07 -27.94
CA SER A 338 -5.99 4.84 -28.59
C SER A 338 -5.89 3.98 -29.85
N SER A 339 -4.75 4.06 -30.57
CA SER A 339 -4.51 3.29 -31.79
C SER A 339 -4.09 1.83 -31.54
N VAL A 340 -3.68 1.48 -30.32
CA VAL A 340 -3.19 0.13 -29.97
C VAL A 340 -4.00 -0.57 -28.88
N GLN A 341 -4.87 0.16 -28.16
CA GLN A 341 -5.55 -0.33 -26.96
C GLN A 341 -6.31 -1.64 -27.22
N ASP A 342 -7.03 -1.75 -28.33
CA ASP A 342 -7.86 -2.92 -28.63
C ASP A 342 -6.98 -4.13 -29.00
N ALA A 343 -6.00 -3.91 -29.87
CA ALA A 343 -5.07 -4.94 -30.33
C ALA A 343 -4.22 -5.54 -29.18
N TRP A 344 -3.92 -4.72 -28.17
CA TRP A 344 -3.12 -5.12 -27.01
C TRP A 344 -3.93 -5.40 -25.74
N GLN A 345 -5.26 -5.23 -25.79
CA GLN A 345 -6.20 -5.39 -24.66
C GLN A 345 -5.82 -4.52 -23.46
N LEU A 346 -5.47 -3.25 -23.72
CA LEU A 346 -5.12 -2.28 -22.70
C LEU A 346 -6.38 -1.62 -22.13
N SER A 347 -6.38 -1.40 -20.82
CA SER A 347 -7.47 -0.76 -20.10
C SER A 347 -7.26 0.75 -19.96
N PRO A 348 -8.31 1.54 -19.68
CA PRO A 348 -8.16 2.97 -19.37
C PRO A 348 -7.20 3.25 -18.21
N PHE A 349 -7.08 2.33 -17.25
CA PHE A 349 -6.12 2.45 -16.15
C PHE A 349 -4.67 2.37 -16.63
N ASP A 350 -4.39 1.58 -17.67
CA ASP A 350 -3.05 1.47 -18.25
C ASP A 350 -2.62 2.78 -18.93
N LEU A 351 -3.55 3.50 -19.58
CA LEU A 351 -3.30 4.86 -20.08
C LEU A 351 -3.01 5.82 -18.93
N GLN A 352 -3.77 5.73 -17.83
CA GLN A 352 -3.54 6.60 -16.68
C GLN A 352 -2.17 6.35 -16.03
N MET A 353 -1.75 5.09 -15.93
CA MET A 353 -0.39 4.72 -15.50
C MET A 353 0.69 5.33 -16.39
N LEU A 354 0.49 5.33 -17.72
CA LEU A 354 1.40 5.99 -18.66
C LEU A 354 1.44 7.51 -18.47
N ARG A 355 0.30 8.15 -18.25
CA ARG A 355 0.21 9.60 -17.96
C ARG A 355 0.98 9.94 -16.68
N TRP A 356 0.77 9.20 -15.60
CA TRP A 356 1.52 9.41 -14.36
C TRP A 356 3.03 9.18 -14.57
N ALA A 357 3.42 8.17 -15.35
CA ALA A 357 4.82 7.95 -15.68
C ALA A 357 5.41 9.14 -16.45
N ALA A 358 4.69 9.70 -17.43
CA ALA A 358 5.09 10.89 -18.17
C ALA A 358 5.16 12.13 -17.28
N GLN A 359 4.23 12.32 -16.35
CA GLN A 359 4.27 13.42 -15.38
C GLN A 359 5.47 13.32 -14.45
N LEU A 360 5.93 12.12 -14.13
CA LEU A 360 7.02 11.90 -13.18
C LEU A 360 8.38 11.58 -13.81
N HIS A 361 8.48 11.40 -15.14
CA HIS A 361 9.71 10.91 -15.75
C HIS A 361 10.93 11.84 -15.53
N GLU A 362 10.69 13.11 -15.19
CA GLU A 362 11.68 14.15 -14.98
C GLU A 362 11.89 14.59 -13.53
N VAL A 363 11.24 13.98 -12.53
CA VAL A 363 11.46 14.37 -11.11
C VAL A 363 12.93 14.26 -10.68
N GLY A 364 13.70 13.37 -11.31
CA GLY A 364 15.13 13.19 -11.08
C GLY A 364 16.04 14.27 -11.67
N LEU A 365 15.51 15.27 -12.42
CA LEU A 365 16.31 16.38 -12.94
C LEU A 365 16.92 17.22 -11.82
N THR A 366 16.25 17.29 -10.67
CA THR A 366 16.75 17.94 -9.44
C THR A 366 18.01 17.29 -8.89
N ILE A 367 18.27 16.00 -9.22
CA ILE A 367 19.48 15.28 -8.84
C ILE A 367 20.55 15.45 -9.93
N ASN A 368 20.28 14.95 -11.14
CA ASN A 368 21.19 15.07 -12.28
C ASN A 368 20.49 14.74 -13.61
N SER A 369 20.85 15.45 -14.68
CA SER A 369 20.39 15.15 -16.04
C SER A 369 21.04 13.87 -16.60
N SER A 370 22.28 13.59 -16.19
CA SER A 370 22.97 12.32 -16.46
C SER A 370 22.34 11.21 -15.64
N GLY A 371 21.83 10.18 -16.30
CA GLY A 371 21.15 9.09 -15.60
C GLY A 371 19.74 9.42 -15.12
N LEU A 372 19.10 10.49 -15.64
CA LEU A 372 17.75 10.94 -15.26
C LEU A 372 16.74 9.82 -14.95
N HIS A 373 16.53 8.90 -15.90
CA HIS A 373 15.62 7.75 -15.74
C HIS A 373 15.88 6.89 -14.49
N LYS A 374 17.14 6.81 -14.02
CA LYS A 374 17.50 6.12 -12.77
C LYS A 374 17.09 6.94 -11.55
N HIS A 375 17.39 8.24 -11.57
CA HIS A 375 17.07 9.16 -10.47
C HIS A 375 15.56 9.32 -10.30
N SER A 376 14.82 9.53 -11.39
CA SER A 376 13.37 9.63 -11.37
C SER A 376 12.75 8.32 -10.87
N ALA A 377 13.21 7.17 -11.37
CA ALA A 377 12.72 5.87 -10.90
C ALA A 377 13.03 5.63 -9.41
N TYR A 378 14.23 6.01 -8.95
CA TYR A 378 14.63 5.91 -7.55
C TYR A 378 13.73 6.74 -6.64
N ILE A 379 13.50 8.02 -7.00
CA ILE A 379 12.57 8.90 -6.26
C ILE A 379 11.21 8.21 -6.18
N VAL A 380 10.61 7.86 -7.32
CA VAL A 380 9.26 7.28 -7.36
C VAL A 380 9.18 5.94 -6.61
N MET A 381 10.21 5.09 -6.67
CA MET A 381 10.24 3.79 -5.98
C MET A 381 10.34 3.92 -4.46
N HIS A 382 10.97 4.98 -3.96
CA HIS A 382 11.27 5.17 -2.54
C HIS A 382 10.48 6.33 -1.91
N SER A 383 9.66 7.04 -2.69
CA SER A 383 8.69 8.02 -2.20
C SER A 383 7.44 7.36 -1.63
N GLN A 384 6.74 8.12 -0.80
CA GLN A 384 5.41 7.76 -0.34
C GLN A 384 4.42 8.12 -1.45
N LEU A 385 3.65 7.14 -1.94
CA LEU A 385 2.65 7.36 -2.98
C LEU A 385 1.25 6.93 -2.48
N PRO A 386 0.55 7.77 -1.69
CA PRO A 386 -0.82 7.52 -1.27
C PRO A 386 -1.74 7.07 -2.41
N GLY A 387 -2.54 6.04 -2.17
CA GLY A 387 -3.46 5.45 -3.14
C GLY A 387 -2.80 4.50 -4.15
N PHE A 388 -1.47 4.33 -4.13
CA PHE A 388 -0.78 3.33 -4.94
C PHE A 388 -0.48 2.06 -4.12
N THR A 389 -0.76 0.91 -4.71
CA THR A 389 -0.27 -0.39 -4.22
C THR A 389 1.23 -0.54 -4.50
N GLN A 390 1.91 -1.48 -3.84
CA GLN A 390 3.34 -1.73 -4.09
C GLN A 390 3.60 -2.16 -5.54
N GLU A 391 2.72 -2.99 -6.11
CA GLU A 391 2.82 -3.41 -7.51
C GLU A 391 2.66 -2.24 -8.49
N GLN A 392 1.71 -1.33 -8.23
CA GLN A 392 1.51 -0.14 -9.07
C GLN A 392 2.68 0.83 -8.97
N GLN A 393 3.21 1.07 -7.76
CA GLN A 393 4.40 1.90 -7.57
C GLN A 393 5.63 1.29 -8.27
N LEU A 394 5.78 -0.03 -8.21
CA LEU A 394 6.84 -0.76 -8.92
C LEU A 394 6.68 -0.62 -10.44
N MET A 395 5.47 -0.83 -10.98
CA MET A 395 5.17 -0.63 -12.40
C MET A 395 5.48 0.81 -12.85
N LEU A 396 5.04 1.81 -12.08
CA LEU A 396 5.28 3.22 -12.35
C LEU A 396 6.79 3.54 -12.38
N SER A 397 7.53 3.06 -11.38
CA SER A 397 8.98 3.20 -11.34
C SER A 397 9.67 2.48 -12.50
N GLY A 398 9.21 1.28 -12.86
CA GLY A 398 9.72 0.51 -14.00
C GLY A 398 9.53 1.25 -15.34
N LEU A 399 8.35 1.80 -15.59
CA LEU A 399 8.07 2.64 -16.75
C LEU A 399 9.05 3.80 -16.86
N ILE A 400 9.29 4.50 -15.75
CA ILE A 400 10.22 5.63 -15.68
C ILE A 400 11.67 5.16 -15.83
N ARG A 401 12.05 4.05 -15.17
CA ARG A 401 13.40 3.47 -15.16
C ARG A 401 13.86 3.11 -16.55
N PHE A 402 12.95 2.62 -17.38
CA PHE A 402 13.24 2.19 -18.74
C PHE A 402 12.72 3.16 -19.80
N SER A 403 12.35 4.40 -19.43
CA SER A 403 11.82 5.42 -20.36
C SER A 403 12.80 5.90 -21.43
N ARG A 404 14.10 5.60 -21.30
CA ARG A 404 15.15 5.95 -22.27
C ARG A 404 16.36 5.03 -22.14
N LYS A 405 17.31 5.14 -23.08
CA LYS A 405 18.56 4.34 -23.14
C LYS A 405 18.29 2.83 -23.27
N LYS A 406 19.35 2.03 -23.23
CA LYS A 406 19.32 0.57 -23.40
C LYS A 406 18.57 -0.11 -22.25
N ILE A 407 17.67 -1.04 -22.58
CA ILE A 407 16.97 -1.91 -21.64
C ILE A 407 17.85 -3.14 -21.36
N LYS A 408 18.08 -3.46 -20.08
CA LYS A 408 18.79 -4.66 -19.64
C LYS A 408 17.77 -5.64 -19.06
N LEU A 409 17.76 -6.88 -19.57
CA LEU A 409 16.81 -7.92 -19.12
C LEU A 409 16.88 -8.16 -17.61
N ALA A 410 18.09 -8.32 -17.07
CA ALA A 410 18.28 -8.55 -15.62
C ALA A 410 17.70 -7.41 -14.75
N ASP A 411 17.79 -6.16 -15.21
CA ASP A 411 17.18 -5.03 -14.49
C ASP A 411 15.66 -5.06 -14.64
N LEU A 412 15.14 -5.46 -15.80
CA LEU A 412 13.71 -5.50 -16.12
C LEU A 412 12.98 -6.53 -15.26
N ASP A 413 13.59 -7.69 -15.04
CA ASP A 413 13.00 -8.80 -14.26
C ASP A 413 12.62 -8.37 -12.83
N LEU A 414 13.33 -7.41 -12.24
CA LEU A 414 13.03 -6.81 -10.93
C LEU A 414 11.71 -6.02 -10.89
N PHE A 415 11.19 -5.63 -12.05
CA PHE A 415 9.94 -4.87 -12.18
C PHE A 415 8.82 -5.71 -12.81
N ASN A 416 9.12 -6.94 -13.25
CA ASN A 416 8.27 -7.73 -14.14
C ASN A 416 7.62 -8.96 -13.48
N HIS A 417 7.48 -8.94 -12.14
CA HIS A 417 7.16 -10.13 -11.35
C HIS A 417 5.76 -10.73 -11.59
N GLU A 418 4.74 -9.90 -11.88
CA GLU A 418 3.34 -10.37 -11.95
C GLU A 418 2.72 -10.33 -13.36
N GLN A 419 3.07 -9.33 -14.20
CA GLN A 419 2.46 -9.13 -15.52
C GLN A 419 3.49 -8.69 -16.58
N PRO A 420 4.41 -9.59 -16.99
CA PRO A 420 5.50 -9.22 -17.88
C PRO A 420 5.07 -8.62 -19.22
N GLN A 421 3.90 -9.03 -19.70
CA GLN A 421 3.35 -8.54 -20.95
C GLN A 421 2.87 -7.08 -20.88
N LYS A 422 2.44 -6.59 -19.71
CA LYS A 422 1.91 -5.22 -19.61
C LYS A 422 3.01 -4.19 -19.70
N LEU A 423 4.07 -4.32 -18.89
CA LEU A 423 5.20 -3.39 -18.95
C LEU A 423 5.82 -3.39 -20.35
N ASN A 424 5.96 -4.57 -20.97
CA ASN A 424 6.50 -4.71 -22.33
C ASN A 424 5.66 -4.00 -23.40
N LYS A 425 4.33 -3.92 -23.23
CA LYS A 425 3.42 -3.21 -24.15
C LYS A 425 3.34 -1.70 -23.89
N LEU A 426 3.35 -1.29 -22.62
CA LEU A 426 3.23 0.13 -22.25
C LEU A 426 4.53 0.91 -22.49
N LEU A 427 5.67 0.28 -22.21
CA LEU A 427 6.96 0.94 -22.27
C LEU A 427 7.32 1.50 -23.66
N PRO A 428 7.11 0.79 -24.78
CA PRO A 428 7.31 1.34 -26.13
C PRO A 428 6.52 2.64 -26.37
N LEU A 429 5.28 2.71 -25.89
CA LEU A 429 4.43 3.90 -26.06
C LEU A 429 5.02 5.11 -25.32
N LEU A 430 5.42 4.93 -24.05
CA LEU A 430 6.06 5.97 -23.26
C LEU A 430 7.35 6.47 -23.92
N ARG A 431 8.20 5.54 -24.36
CA ARG A 431 9.50 5.85 -24.98
C ARG A 431 9.33 6.63 -26.28
N LEU A 432 8.39 6.22 -27.13
CA LEU A 432 8.06 6.93 -28.37
C LEU A 432 7.50 8.33 -28.08
N ALA A 433 6.56 8.46 -27.14
CA ALA A 433 5.97 9.74 -26.79
C ALA A 433 7.02 10.73 -26.25
N ILE A 434 7.92 10.28 -25.37
CA ILE A 434 9.05 11.10 -24.90
C ILE A 434 9.94 11.51 -26.08
N MET A 435 10.26 10.57 -26.98
CA MET A 435 11.11 10.82 -28.14
C MET A 435 10.55 11.91 -29.08
N PHE A 436 9.26 11.86 -29.38
CA PHE A 436 8.60 12.89 -30.21
C PHE A 436 8.56 14.27 -29.55
N ASN A 437 8.71 14.36 -28.23
CA ASN A 437 8.65 15.60 -27.47
C ASN A 437 10.02 16.09 -26.97
N GLN A 438 11.13 15.40 -27.29
CA GLN A 438 12.47 15.71 -26.76
C GLN A 438 12.92 17.16 -26.95
N LYS A 439 12.50 17.80 -28.04
CA LYS A 439 12.88 19.19 -28.34
C LYS A 439 12.18 20.23 -27.47
N ARG A 440 11.14 19.85 -26.70
CA ARG A 440 10.32 20.75 -25.87
C ARG A 440 9.73 21.94 -26.64
N GLN A 441 9.53 21.78 -27.94
CA GLN A 441 8.99 22.83 -28.80
C GLN A 441 7.46 22.75 -28.84
N HIS A 442 6.80 23.89 -28.90
CA HIS A 442 5.34 23.99 -29.10
C HIS A 442 4.89 23.60 -30.52
N GLN A 443 5.82 23.28 -31.42
CA GLN A 443 5.47 22.82 -32.76
C GLN A 443 4.69 21.50 -32.68
N GLN A 444 3.64 21.40 -33.49
CA GLN A 444 2.84 20.18 -33.59
C GLN A 444 3.73 18.98 -33.90
N VAL A 445 3.65 17.96 -33.02
CA VAL A 445 4.07 16.60 -33.34
C VAL A 445 3.43 16.23 -34.68
N PRO A 446 4.17 15.63 -35.64
CA PRO A 446 3.60 15.30 -36.94
C PRO A 446 2.42 14.35 -36.77
N SER A 447 1.53 14.30 -37.77
CA SER A 447 0.52 13.24 -37.82
C SER A 447 1.23 11.89 -37.90
N ILE A 448 1.20 11.16 -36.79
CA ILE A 448 1.77 9.82 -36.63
C ILE A 448 0.62 8.82 -36.55
N VAL A 449 0.73 7.69 -37.24
CA VAL A 449 -0.24 6.60 -37.08
C VAL A 449 0.53 5.38 -36.60
N ILE A 450 0.02 4.74 -35.55
CA ILE A 450 0.65 3.54 -34.99
C ILE A 450 -0.33 2.37 -35.04
N GLN A 451 0.18 1.18 -35.34
CA GLN A 451 -0.62 -0.04 -35.38
C GLN A 451 0.13 -1.16 -34.68
N ALA A 452 -0.57 -1.89 -33.83
CA ALA A 452 -0.04 -3.07 -33.15
C ALA A 452 -0.60 -4.35 -33.78
N GLN A 453 0.26 -5.33 -34.05
CA GLN A 453 -0.13 -6.67 -34.49
C GLN A 453 0.77 -7.70 -33.81
N GLY A 454 0.24 -8.40 -32.79
CA GLY A 454 1.06 -9.22 -31.91
C GLY A 454 2.16 -8.38 -31.26
N GLU A 455 3.41 -8.80 -31.45
CA GLU A 455 4.59 -8.07 -30.95
C GLU A 455 5.16 -7.04 -31.96
N GLN A 456 4.54 -6.89 -33.13
CA GLN A 456 4.95 -5.88 -34.11
C GLN A 456 4.26 -4.54 -33.84
N LEU A 457 5.04 -3.47 -33.76
CA LEU A 457 4.57 -2.10 -33.65
C LEU A 457 4.95 -1.34 -34.91
N ARG A 458 3.98 -1.00 -35.76
CA ARG A 458 4.19 -0.28 -37.01
C ARG A 458 3.91 1.19 -36.82
N LEU A 459 4.95 2.01 -36.96
CA LEU A 459 4.90 3.46 -36.90
C LEU A 459 4.93 4.03 -38.32
N MET A 460 3.82 4.64 -38.73
CA MET A 460 3.65 5.25 -40.05
C MET A 460 3.81 6.77 -39.93
N ILE A 461 4.82 7.30 -40.62
CA ILE A 461 5.18 8.72 -40.59
C ILE A 461 5.44 9.21 -42.01
N ASN A 462 5.06 10.47 -42.28
CA ASN A 462 5.39 11.09 -43.55
C ASN A 462 6.92 11.07 -43.81
N LYS A 463 7.34 10.34 -44.85
CA LYS A 463 8.74 10.13 -45.19
C LYS A 463 9.51 11.42 -45.51
N THR A 464 8.88 12.39 -46.20
CA THR A 464 9.55 13.66 -46.52
C THR A 464 9.74 14.52 -45.28
N TRP A 465 8.82 14.47 -44.31
CA TRP A 465 8.98 15.09 -43.00
C TRP A 465 10.10 14.41 -42.19
N LEU A 466 10.12 13.08 -42.13
CA LEU A 466 11.11 12.33 -41.34
C LEU A 466 12.54 12.53 -41.87
N ASN A 467 12.70 12.60 -43.20
CA ASN A 467 13.99 12.89 -43.83
C ASN A 467 14.55 14.29 -43.46
N LYS A 468 13.69 15.25 -43.11
CA LYS A 468 14.10 16.56 -42.58
C LYS A 468 14.51 16.52 -41.10
N HIS A 469 14.21 15.43 -40.41
CA HIS A 469 14.45 15.22 -38.97
C HIS A 469 15.43 14.08 -38.75
N THR A 470 16.64 14.20 -39.30
CA THR A 470 17.67 13.14 -39.33
C THR A 470 18.05 12.59 -37.96
N ILE A 471 18.11 13.45 -36.93
CA ILE A 471 18.39 13.02 -35.54
C ILE A 471 17.28 12.11 -35.01
N LEU A 472 16.02 12.50 -35.19
CA LEU A 472 14.87 11.69 -34.76
C LEU A 472 14.81 10.36 -35.50
N LEU A 473 15.12 10.34 -36.80
CA LEU A 473 15.22 9.09 -37.57
C LEU A 473 16.29 8.16 -36.99
N ALA A 474 17.47 8.69 -36.64
CA ALA A 474 18.53 7.90 -36.01
C ALA A 474 18.11 7.39 -34.62
N ASP A 475 17.43 8.22 -33.82
CA ASP A 475 16.90 7.80 -32.52
C ASP A 475 15.85 6.68 -32.67
N LEU A 476 14.94 6.78 -33.64
CA LEU A 476 13.96 5.75 -33.93
C LEU A 476 14.62 4.44 -34.39
N GLN A 477 15.65 4.50 -35.23
CA GLN A 477 16.41 3.32 -35.65
C GLN A 477 17.13 2.66 -34.46
N GLN A 478 17.75 3.47 -33.59
CA GLN A 478 18.34 2.99 -32.35
C GLN A 478 17.29 2.33 -31.43
N GLU A 479 16.09 2.89 -31.40
CA GLU A 479 14.97 2.39 -30.61
C GLU A 479 14.49 1.00 -31.08
N GLN A 480 14.52 0.71 -32.39
CA GLN A 480 14.24 -0.64 -32.91
C GLN A 480 15.14 -1.71 -32.28
N HIS A 481 16.38 -1.35 -31.92
CA HIS A 481 17.29 -2.25 -31.21
C HIS A 481 17.03 -2.31 -29.71
N TYR A 482 16.65 -1.19 -29.09
CA TYR A 482 16.39 -1.13 -27.65
C TYR A 482 15.10 -1.82 -27.23
N LEU A 483 14.13 -2.01 -28.12
CA LEU A 483 12.87 -2.70 -27.83
C LEU A 483 12.95 -4.22 -27.93
N LYS A 484 14.02 -4.79 -28.53
CA LYS A 484 14.21 -6.25 -28.64
C LYS A 484 14.09 -7.02 -27.31
N PRO A 485 14.63 -6.55 -26.17
CA PRO A 485 14.46 -7.19 -24.86
C PRO A 485 12.99 -7.33 -24.40
N LEU A 486 12.08 -6.50 -24.93
CA LEU A 486 10.65 -6.57 -24.61
C LEU A 486 9.89 -7.54 -25.54
N ASN A 487 10.60 -8.20 -26.46
CA ASN A 487 10.07 -8.94 -27.60
C ASN A 487 9.30 -8.09 -28.62
N ILE A 488 9.36 -6.75 -28.54
CA ILE A 488 8.66 -5.85 -29.46
C ILE A 488 9.52 -5.53 -30.68
N ILE A 489 8.92 -5.65 -31.88
CA ILE A 489 9.53 -5.31 -33.16
C ILE A 489 8.93 -3.99 -33.67
N LEU A 490 9.68 -2.89 -33.54
CA LEU A 490 9.29 -1.60 -34.09
C LEU A 490 9.64 -1.53 -35.58
N LEU A 491 8.64 -1.23 -36.43
CA LEU A 491 8.78 -1.04 -37.87
C LEU A 491 8.42 0.40 -38.22
N ILE A 492 9.32 1.13 -38.87
CA ILE A 492 9.11 2.52 -39.30
C ILE A 492 8.75 2.50 -40.79
N ARG A 493 7.60 3.08 -41.15
CA ARG A 493 7.06 3.10 -42.52
C ARG A 493 6.77 4.50 -43.03
#